data_AF-A0A1H1MY90-F1
#
_entry.id   AF-A0A1H1MY90-F1
#
_cell.length_a   1.000
_cell.length_b   1.000
_cell.length_c   1.000
_cell.angle_alpha   90.00
_cell.angle_beta   90.00
_cell.angle_gamma   90.00
#
_symmetry.space_group_name_H-M   'P 1'
#
loop_
_entity.id
_entity.type
_entity.pdbx_description
1 polymer ?
#
loop_
_entity_poly.entity_id
_entity_poly.type
_entity_poly.pdbx_seq_one_letter_code
_entity_poly.pdbx_strand_id
1 'polypeptide(L)'
;MNPSALLAPLFLAFELWQLVVSERYLGIKQIRVNADPRELPMAGWMAATWAGGLLFYYAWMLTLLLHPVGRAQGVVLILVTGAGYLIRSTCGLKWVLVVLTFEGSIRIGMLVSFLAQSWRQLMA
;
A
#
# COMPACT_ATOMS: atom_id res chain seq x y z
N MET A 1 -19.78 -14.32 4.32
CA MET A 1 -19.02 -13.05 4.30
C MET A 1 -17.57 -13.32 4.63
N ASN A 2 -16.64 -12.71 3.92
CA ASN A 2 -15.23 -12.73 4.30
C ASN A 2 -15.01 -11.66 5.41
N PRO A 3 -14.73 -12.04 6.68
CA PRO A 3 -14.60 -11.07 7.78
C PRO A 3 -13.45 -10.07 7.55
N SER A 4 -12.47 -10.43 6.73
CA SER A 4 -11.37 -9.53 6.34
C SER A 4 -11.85 -8.28 5.59
N ALA A 5 -13.05 -8.29 5.00
CA ALA A 5 -13.65 -7.14 4.33
C ALA A 5 -13.83 -5.93 5.26
N LEU A 6 -13.98 -6.15 6.57
CA LEU A 6 -14.12 -5.07 7.55
C LEU A 6 -12.86 -4.22 7.69
N LEU A 7 -11.70 -4.79 7.38
CA LEU A 7 -10.42 -4.08 7.46
C LEU A 7 -10.06 -3.36 6.14
N ALA A 8 -10.75 -3.66 5.04
CA ALA A 8 -10.46 -3.04 3.75
C ALA A 8 -10.60 -1.50 3.74
N PRO A 9 -11.59 -0.86 4.40
CA PRO A 9 -11.65 0.61 4.49
C PRO A 9 -10.48 1.19 5.29
N LEU A 10 -10.05 0.50 6.35
CA LEU A 10 -8.89 0.89 7.14
C LEU A 10 -7.62 0.88 6.28
N PHE A 11 -7.42 -0.17 5.50
CA PHE A 11 -6.26 -0.26 4.60
C PHE A 11 -6.35 0.71 3.43
N LEU A 12 -7.54 1.05 2.96
CA LEU A 12 -7.72 2.09 1.97
C LEU A 12 -7.29 3.46 2.52
N ALA A 13 -7.68 3.78 3.76
CA ALA A 13 -7.20 4.99 4.43
C ALA A 13 -5.68 4.95 4.66
N PHE A 14 -5.13 3.78 4.99
CA PHE A 14 -3.69 3.58 5.13
C PHE A 14 -2.96 3.83 3.80
N GLU A 15 -3.43 3.30 2.67
CA GLU A 15 -2.86 3.56 1.33
C GLU A 15 -2.85 5.05 0.98
N LEU A 16 -3.95 5.75 1.24
CA LEU A 16 -4.02 7.20 1.03
C LEU A 16 -2.99 7.94 1.92
N TRP A 17 -2.84 7.51 3.17
CA TRP A 17 -1.80 8.05 4.04
C TRP A 17 -0.39 7.73 3.54
N GLN A 18 -0.15 6.54 2.99
CA GLN A 18 1.14 6.20 2.36
C GLN A 18 1.50 7.12 1.20
N LEU A 19 0.53 7.56 0.39
CA LEU A 19 0.76 8.54 -0.67
C LEU A 19 1.20 9.90 -0.10
N VAL A 20 0.55 10.36 0.97
CA VAL A 20 0.91 11.62 1.66
C VAL A 20 2.33 11.54 2.24
N VAL A 21 2.67 10.43 2.90
CA VAL A 21 4.01 10.21 3.44
C VAL A 21 5.04 10.12 2.30
N SER A 22 4.73 9.40 1.22
CA SER A 22 5.61 9.28 0.07
C SER A 22 5.91 10.64 -0.56
N GLU A 23 4.91 11.51 -0.74
CA GLU A 23 5.15 12.85 -1.27
C GLU A 23 6.00 13.71 -0.32
N ARG A 24 5.83 13.57 1.00
CA ARG A 24 6.61 14.33 1.99
C ARG A 24 8.11 14.00 1.96
N TYR A 25 8.44 12.70 1.82
CA TYR A 25 9.81 12.20 1.96
C TYR A 25 10.49 11.86 0.64
N LEU A 26 9.73 11.54 -0.41
CA LEU A 26 10.22 11.11 -1.72
C LEU A 26 9.64 11.96 -2.87
N GLY A 27 8.86 12.99 -2.56
CA GLY A 27 8.23 13.84 -3.55
C GLY A 27 9.21 14.70 -4.34
N ILE A 28 8.67 15.39 -5.34
CA ILE A 28 9.46 16.16 -6.33
C ILE A 28 10.33 17.21 -5.64
N LYS A 29 9.85 17.81 -4.54
CA LYS A 29 10.62 18.82 -3.77
C LYS A 29 11.93 18.25 -3.21
N GLN A 30 11.92 17.01 -2.71
CA GLN A 30 13.12 16.36 -2.15
C GLN A 30 14.09 15.93 -3.26
N ILE A 31 13.54 15.43 -4.37
CA ILE A 31 14.31 15.06 -5.57
C ILE A 31 15.09 16.26 -6.12
N ARG A 32 14.48 17.47 -6.12
CA ARG A 32 15.14 18.69 -6.62
C ARG A 32 16.40 19.07 -5.85
N VAL A 33 16.46 18.76 -4.56
CA VAL A 33 17.61 19.08 -3.70
C VAL A 33 18.53 17.88 -3.47
N ASN A 34 18.26 16.73 -4.13
CA ASN A 34 18.95 15.45 -3.89
C ASN A 34 19.05 15.10 -2.39
N ALA A 35 18.02 15.43 -1.61
CA ALA A 35 17.98 15.08 -0.20
C ALA A 35 17.94 13.55 -0.05
N ASP A 36 18.76 13.01 0.85
CA ASP A 36 18.65 11.60 1.24
C ASP A 36 17.38 11.43 2.11
N PRO A 37 16.40 10.61 1.69
CA PRO A 37 15.18 10.39 2.47
C PRO A 37 15.44 9.79 3.86
N ARG A 38 16.60 9.15 4.06
CA ARG A 38 17.00 8.55 5.34
C ARG A 38 17.42 9.59 6.38
N GLU A 39 17.84 10.76 5.92
CA GLU A 39 18.27 11.86 6.78
C GLU A 39 17.12 12.82 7.11
N LEU A 40 15.98 12.69 6.42
CA LEU A 40 14.81 13.53 6.67
C LEU A 40 14.16 13.15 8.00
N PRO A 41 13.87 14.14 8.88
CA PRO A 41 13.32 13.85 10.20
C PRO A 41 11.90 13.26 10.08
N MET A 42 11.74 12.08 10.67
CA MET A 42 10.45 11.42 10.85
C MET A 42 10.19 11.25 12.35
N ALA A 43 9.01 11.68 12.81
CA ALA A 43 8.64 11.47 14.21
C ALA A 43 8.61 9.97 14.52
N GLY A 44 9.22 9.55 15.63
CA GLY A 44 9.39 8.12 15.95
C GLY A 44 8.08 7.36 16.04
N TRP A 45 7.03 7.96 16.60
CA TRP A 45 5.69 7.35 16.63
C TRP A 45 5.13 7.13 15.22
N MET A 46 5.35 8.09 14.31
CA MET A 46 4.86 8.01 12.93
C MET A 46 5.60 6.89 12.19
N ALA A 47 6.91 6.75 12.39
CA ALA A 47 7.71 5.67 11.83
C ALA A 47 7.24 4.30 12.35
N ALA A 48 7.01 4.19 13.66
CA ALA A 48 6.52 2.97 14.29
C ALA A 48 5.11 2.58 13.78
N THR A 49 4.17 3.52 13.73
CA THR A 49 2.82 3.29 13.20
C THR A 49 2.85 2.92 11.73
N TRP A 50 3.70 3.56 10.92
CA TRP A 50 3.82 3.26 9.50
C TRP A 50 4.42 1.87 9.24
N ALA A 51 5.50 1.52 9.94
CA ALA A 51 6.12 0.20 9.85
C ALA A 51 5.20 -0.91 10.36
N GLY A 52 4.55 -0.71 11.51
CA GLY A 52 3.57 -1.65 12.06
C GLY A 52 2.36 -1.81 11.14
N GLY A 53 1.86 -0.72 10.55
CA GLY A 53 0.78 -0.73 9.57
C GLY A 53 1.13 -1.52 8.31
N LEU A 54 2.36 -1.37 7.78
CA LEU A 54 2.86 -2.15 6.65
C LEU A 54 2.88 -3.66 6.95
N LEU A 55 3.41 -4.05 8.11
CA LEU A 55 3.46 -5.46 8.52
C LEU A 55 2.06 -6.04 8.70
N PHE A 56 1.18 -5.31 9.39
CA PHE A 56 -0.20 -5.71 9.59
C PHE A 56 -0.95 -5.82 8.26
N TYR A 57 -0.72 -4.88 7.34
CA TYR A 57 -1.33 -4.90 6.02
C TYR A 57 -0.87 -6.09 5.19
N TYR A 58 0.42 -6.39 5.18
CA TYR A 58 0.95 -7.56 4.49
C TYR A 58 0.41 -8.88 5.08
N ALA A 59 0.38 -9.00 6.42
CA ALA A 59 -0.22 -10.14 7.08
C ALA A 59 -1.70 -10.31 6.70
N TRP A 60 -2.45 -9.21 6.64
CA TRP A 60 -3.85 -9.22 6.19
C TRP A 60 -4.00 -9.64 4.72
N MET A 61 -3.15 -9.18 3.80
CA MET A 61 -3.18 -9.63 2.41
C MET A 61 -3.06 -11.15 2.29
N LEU A 62 -2.21 -11.78 3.11
CA LEU A 62 -2.07 -13.24 3.12
C LEU A 62 -3.37 -13.94 3.54
N THR A 63 -4.13 -13.35 4.47
CA THR A 63 -5.43 -13.89 4.87
C THR A 63 -6.46 -13.88 3.74
N LEU A 64 -6.36 -12.94 2.78
CA LEU A 64 -7.27 -12.90 1.63
C LEU A 64 -7.15 -14.14 0.73
N LEU A 65 -5.99 -14.81 0.73
CA LEU A 65 -5.78 -16.02 -0.06
C LEU A 65 -6.62 -17.21 0.43
N LEU A 66 -6.96 -17.21 1.72
CA LEU A 66 -7.71 -18.29 2.38
C LEU A 66 -9.19 -18.30 2.02
N HIS A 67 -9.73 -17.17 1.53
CA HIS A 67 -11.14 -17.04 1.19
C HIS A 67 -11.35 -16.99 -0.32
N PRO A 68 -12.41 -17.63 -0.87
CA PRO A 68 -12.68 -17.58 -2.31
C PRO A 68 -13.01 -16.16 -2.79
N VAL A 69 -13.61 -15.35 -1.92
CA VAL A 69 -13.98 -13.96 -2.17
C VAL A 69 -12.83 -13.07 -1.71
N GLY A 70 -12.18 -12.36 -2.63
CA GLY A 70 -11.00 -11.55 -2.34
C GLY A 70 -9.66 -12.20 -2.71
N ARG A 71 -9.64 -13.48 -3.07
CA ARG A 71 -8.39 -14.20 -3.43
C ARG A 71 -7.66 -13.55 -4.59
N ALA A 72 -8.37 -13.21 -5.66
CA ALA A 72 -7.78 -12.59 -6.84
C ALA A 72 -7.14 -11.24 -6.49
N GLN A 73 -7.84 -10.42 -5.72
CA GLN A 73 -7.34 -9.14 -5.23
C GLN A 73 -6.12 -9.34 -4.32
N GLY A 74 -6.16 -10.31 -3.40
CA GLY A 74 -5.05 -10.66 -2.52
C GLY A 74 -3.80 -11.06 -3.29
N VAL A 75 -3.93 -11.90 -4.32
CA VAL A 75 -2.81 -12.28 -5.20
C VAL A 75 -2.21 -11.04 -5.88
N VAL A 76 -3.03 -10.16 -6.44
CA VAL A 76 -2.54 -8.95 -7.11
C VAL A 76 -1.85 -8.00 -6.11
N LEU A 77 -2.42 -7.81 -4.91
CA LEU A 77 -1.83 -7.00 -3.85
C LEU A 77 -0.44 -7.50 -3.43
N ILE A 78 -0.28 -8.81 -3.28
CA ILE A 78 1.02 -9.42 -2.94
C ILE A 78 2.01 -9.26 -4.09
N LEU A 79 1.60 -9.57 -5.32
CA LEU A 79 2.46 -9.46 -6.49
C LEU A 79 2.93 -8.03 -6.74
N VAL A 80 2.03 -7.04 -6.66
CA VAL A 80 2.39 -5.64 -6.88
C VAL A 80 3.31 -5.12 -5.78
N THR A 81 3.10 -5.52 -4.53
CA THR A 81 3.97 -5.15 -3.40
C THR A 81 5.37 -5.76 -3.57
N GLY A 82 5.45 -7.05 -3.92
CA GLY A 82 6.72 -7.73 -4.16
C GLY A 82 7.48 -7.16 -5.36
N ALA A 83 6.80 -6.97 -6.49
CA ALA A 83 7.37 -6.37 -7.69
C ALA A 83 7.83 -4.92 -7.42
N GLY A 84 7.00 -4.13 -6.72
CA GLY A 84 7.34 -2.76 -6.33
C GLY A 84 8.61 -2.69 -5.49
N TYR A 85 8.76 -3.59 -4.50
CA TYR A 85 9.98 -3.69 -3.71
C TYR A 85 11.22 -4.02 -4.55
N LEU A 86 11.13 -5.03 -5.43
CA LEU A 86 12.25 -5.46 -6.28
C LEU A 86 12.68 -4.37 -7.28
N ILE A 87 11.74 -3.61 -7.83
CA ILE A 87 12.06 -2.52 -8.74
C ILE A 87 12.69 -1.35 -7.95
N ARG A 88 12.15 -1.01 -6.78
CA ARG A 88 12.66 0.08 -5.94
C ARG A 88 14.05 -0.17 -5.38
N SER A 89 14.44 -1.43 -5.18
CA SER A 89 15.79 -1.78 -4.70
C SER A 89 16.88 -1.58 -5.76
N THR A 90 16.52 -1.40 -7.03
CA THR A 90 17.46 -1.30 -8.16
C THR A 90 17.43 0.05 -8.90
N CYS A 91 16.49 0.94 -8.58
CA CYS A 91 16.29 2.20 -9.30
C CYS A 91 16.64 3.43 -8.46
N GLY A 92 17.00 4.53 -9.14
CA GLY A 92 17.27 5.81 -8.48
C GLY A 92 16.00 6.49 -7.95
N LEU A 93 16.17 7.43 -7.02
CA LEU A 93 15.09 8.18 -6.33
C LEU A 93 13.95 8.66 -7.24
N LYS A 94 14.28 9.17 -8.44
CA LYS A 94 13.29 9.63 -9.44
C LYS A 94 12.31 8.52 -9.85
N TRP A 95 12.83 7.31 -10.06
CA TRP A 95 12.05 6.16 -10.48
C TRP A 95 11.31 5.51 -9.32
N VAL A 96 11.84 5.61 -8.09
CA VAL A 96 11.16 5.14 -6.88
C VAL A 96 9.80 5.83 -6.74
N LEU A 97 9.70 7.14 -6.95
CA LEU A 97 8.44 7.88 -6.87
C LEU A 97 7.41 7.40 -7.91
N VAL A 98 7.86 7.18 -9.14
CA VAL A 98 7.02 6.65 -10.23
C VAL A 98 6.49 5.27 -9.87
N VAL A 99 7.36 4.38 -9.38
CA VAL A 99 6.97 3.03 -8.97
C VAL A 99 5.98 3.07 -7.83
N LEU A 100 6.21 3.88 -6.79
CA LEU A 100 5.27 4.03 -5.67
C LEU A 100 3.89 4.54 -6.10
N THR A 101 3.84 5.40 -7.11
CA THR A 101 2.57 5.94 -7.64
C THR A 101 1.78 4.84 -8.36
N PHE A 102 2.43 4.07 -9.23
CA PHE A 102 1.78 2.92 -9.89
C PHE A 102 1.37 1.85 -8.87
N GLU A 103 2.29 1.47 -7.98
CA GLU A 103 2.06 0.51 -6.90
C GLU A 103 0.85 0.93 -6.04
N GLY A 104 0.79 2.20 -5.63
CA GLY A 104 -0.34 2.75 -4.86
C GLY A 104 -1.65 2.75 -5.64
N SER A 105 -1.65 3.17 -6.91
CA SER A 105 -2.87 3.19 -7.73
C SER A 105 -3.49 1.79 -7.92
N ILE A 106 -2.64 0.77 -8.12
CA ILE A 106 -3.08 -0.62 -8.25
C ILE A 106 -3.64 -1.12 -6.93
N ARG A 107 -2.93 -0.87 -5.81
CA ARG A 107 -3.39 -1.30 -4.47
C ARG A 107 -4.73 -0.67 -4.10
N ILE A 108 -4.89 0.64 -4.31
CA ILE A 108 -6.15 1.36 -4.11
C ILE A 108 -7.26 0.75 -4.99
N GLY A 109 -7.00 0.54 -6.28
CA GLY A 109 -7.97 -0.07 -7.20
C GLY A 109 -8.43 -1.46 -6.76
N MET A 110 -7.50 -2.30 -6.28
CA MET A 110 -7.80 -3.64 -5.76
C MET A 110 -8.61 -3.59 -4.47
N LEU A 111 -8.31 -2.66 -3.56
CA LEU A 111 -9.09 -2.46 -2.33
C LEU A 111 -10.53 -2.00 -2.63
N VAL A 112 -10.70 -1.04 -3.55
CA VAL A 112 -12.02 -0.58 -3.99
C VAL A 112 -12.80 -1.72 -4.65
N SER A 113 -12.15 -2.50 -5.52
CA SER A 113 -12.75 -3.68 -6.15
C SER A 113 -13.20 -4.72 -5.12
N PHE A 114 -12.37 -4.98 -4.11
CA PHE A 114 -12.70 -5.91 -3.02
C PHE A 114 -13.87 -5.43 -2.16
N LEU A 115 -13.93 -4.13 -1.85
CA LEU A 115 -15.06 -3.50 -1.16
C LEU A 115 -16.35 -3.64 -1.97
N ALA A 116 -16.31 -3.34 -3.27
CA ALA A 116 -17.48 -3.45 -4.14
C ALA A 116 -17.99 -4.89 -4.27
N GLN A 117 -17.09 -5.88 -4.39
CA GLN A 117 -17.48 -7.29 -4.40
C GLN A 117 -18.07 -7.74 -3.06
N SER A 118 -17.46 -7.32 -1.94
CA SER A 118 -17.96 -7.62 -0.60
C SER A 118 -19.35 -7.02 -0.38
N TRP A 119 -19.56 -5.77 -0.82
CA TRP A 119 -20.85 -5.10 -0.78
C TRP A 119 -21.92 -5.83 -1.60
N ARG A 120 -21.58 -6.25 -2.82
CA ARG A 120 -22.49 -7.03 -3.67
C ARG A 120 -22.96 -8.33 -3.02
N GLN A 121 -22.10 -9.00 -2.25
CA GLN A 121 -22.46 -10.21 -1.53
C GLN A 121 -23.33 -9.97 -0.29
N LEU A 122 -23.30 -8.77 0.28
CA LEU A 122 -24.18 -8.43 1.40
C LEU A 122 -25.62 -8.17 0.93
N MET A 123 -25.78 -7.72 -0.32
CA MET A 123 -27.08 -7.40 -0.91
C MET A 123 -27.74 -8.57 -1.66
N ALA A 124 -27.03 -9.69 -1.82
CA ALA A 124 -27.50 -10.91 -2.49
C ALA A 124 -27.95 -11.95 -1.46
#